data_AF-A0A3A3ZBM2-F1
#
_entry.id   AF-A0A3A3ZBM2-F1
#
_cell.length_a   1.000
_cell.length_b   1.000
_cell.length_c   1.000
_cell.angle_alpha   90.00
_cell.angle_beta   90.00
_cell.angle_gamma   90.00
#
_symmetry.space_group_name_H-M   'P 1'
#
loop_
_entity.id
_entity.type
_entity.pdbx_description
1 polymer ?
#
loop_
_entity_poly.entity_id
_entity_poly.type
_entity_poly.pdbx_seq_one_letter_code
_entity_poly.pdbx_strand_id
1 'polypeptide(L)'
;MYESAHADGQEHLEEAFAAWLDSKDLPTGVPTSGARVLPGGQQVYRASVAADGLEALRLALQEPRPQETWRTTLTAVRQDTGPWHVVLDLERTGDGPPPVPFAPRLVGALLGPATSSPAGFPLRAAPVLVSRVEDAAVVLSFLRAPERDVPVVVAHDTPGVVDRLAAAVAGVALVVHLVAPAAAAFNANVGPGYRLRRGAWRTYWPGLGEPDDDPRRHRALSPETLQADAHRAMRVVAGSFRSDALAKPLPVLLRDHVADLPGFRSAERVTRRESAPDEGAQARLATAAQVEHELVELVEEAERSLADERAARAQAEHDRDGAVLEAATQAAELSATLSRVQFLEKELLKADVRPWELTAPPVPAVPGSFDELLDAAEAHLPLLELGPRTAASRDLDDHTRSLTWAAKAWDALLALQSYAEARVKGEFEGNFEQWCRDCPTGARVVSANALGMTEHDTVRTNPTMREARTFPVPTDVAPEGRVTMWAHYKVDNRDPAPRLHFHDDTRGTGMVYVGYLGRHLPSPKTN
;
A
#
# COMPACT_ATOMS: atom_id res chain seq x y z
N MET A 1 39.32 46.73 -40.66
CA MET A 1 37.92 47.06 -40.33
C MET A 1 37.31 45.76 -39.88
N TYR A 2 37.39 45.47 -38.58
CA TYR A 2 36.32 45.69 -37.57
C TYR A 2 35.09 44.86 -37.99
N GLU A 3 34.70 43.80 -37.30
CA GLU A 3 34.29 43.85 -35.89
C GLU A 3 34.48 42.51 -35.16
N SER A 4 34.95 42.65 -33.93
CA SER A 4 35.01 41.69 -32.82
C SER A 4 33.95 40.56 -32.85
N ALA A 5 34.41 39.33 -33.10
CA ALA A 5 33.66 38.08 -32.86
C ALA A 5 33.73 37.65 -31.37
N HIS A 6 33.58 38.61 -30.44
CA HIS A 6 33.51 38.35 -28.99
C HIS A 6 32.07 38.30 -28.45
N ALA A 7 31.06 38.59 -29.29
CA ALA A 7 29.68 38.91 -28.89
C ALA A 7 28.73 37.72 -28.62
N ASP A 8 28.95 36.54 -29.23
CA ASP A 8 27.91 35.48 -29.26
C ASP A 8 27.46 34.94 -27.89
N GLY A 9 28.32 34.94 -26.87
CA GLY A 9 28.00 34.36 -25.56
C GLY A 9 27.23 35.30 -24.63
N GLN A 10 27.67 36.56 -24.54
CA GLN A 10 27.05 37.55 -23.66
C GLN A 10 25.71 38.01 -24.22
N GLU A 11 25.64 38.26 -25.54
CA GLU A 11 24.41 38.65 -26.23
C GLU A 11 23.33 37.59 -26.05
N HIS A 12 23.68 36.30 -26.20
CA HIS A 12 22.74 35.20 -25.95
C HIS A 12 22.17 35.18 -24.52
N LEU A 13 22.99 35.45 -23.50
CA LEU A 13 22.53 35.52 -22.10
C LEU A 13 21.56 36.69 -21.88
N GLU A 14 21.84 37.84 -22.51
CA GLU A 14 20.99 39.03 -22.43
C GLU A 14 19.68 38.84 -23.20
N GLU A 15 19.73 38.24 -24.39
CA GLU A 15 18.55 37.87 -25.19
C GLU A 15 17.66 36.87 -24.45
N ALA A 16 18.24 35.83 -23.86
CA ALA A 16 17.50 34.84 -23.07
C ALA A 16 16.81 35.49 -21.85
N PHE A 17 17.50 36.42 -21.19
CA PHE A 17 16.93 37.18 -20.08
C PHE A 17 15.82 38.14 -20.55
N ALA A 18 16.02 38.85 -21.65
CA ALA A 18 15.03 39.76 -22.23
C ALA A 18 13.77 39.00 -22.66
N ALA A 19 13.91 37.89 -23.38
CA ALA A 19 12.80 37.04 -23.78
C ALA A 19 12.03 36.47 -22.57
N TRP A 20 12.73 36.18 -21.47
CA TRP A 20 12.09 35.79 -20.23
C TRP A 20 11.30 36.93 -19.57
N LEU A 21 11.81 38.17 -19.59
CA LEU A 21 11.05 39.35 -19.14
C LEU A 21 9.79 39.57 -20.00
N ASP A 22 9.90 39.43 -21.32
CA ASP A 22 8.76 39.52 -22.24
C ASP A 22 7.72 38.45 -21.93
N SER A 23 8.14 37.22 -21.60
CA SER A 23 7.22 36.13 -21.21
C SER A 23 6.43 36.40 -19.92
N LYS A 24 6.79 37.44 -19.17
CA LYS A 24 6.12 37.94 -17.96
C LYS A 24 5.30 39.22 -18.21
N ASP A 25 5.14 39.64 -19.47
CA ASP A 25 4.45 40.87 -19.87
C ASP A 25 5.07 42.14 -19.26
N LEU A 26 6.39 42.14 -19.00
CA LEU A 26 7.11 43.30 -18.46
C LEU A 26 7.64 44.19 -19.61
N PRO A 27 7.36 45.51 -19.64
CA PRO A 27 7.71 46.39 -20.76
C PRO A 27 9.23 46.48 -20.95
N THR A 28 9.70 46.11 -22.14
CA THR A 28 11.06 45.59 -22.36
C THR A 28 12.19 46.62 -22.47
N GLY A 29 13.39 46.13 -22.18
CA GLY A 29 14.68 46.79 -22.30
C GLY A 29 15.52 46.53 -21.05
N VAL A 30 16.43 45.54 -21.12
CA VAL A 30 17.48 45.38 -20.11
C VAL A 30 18.24 46.72 -20.04
N PRO A 31 18.37 47.35 -18.86
CA PRO A 31 19.02 48.66 -18.78
C PRO A 31 20.49 48.53 -19.20
N THR A 32 21.07 49.58 -19.80
CA THR A 32 22.48 49.56 -20.21
C THR A 32 23.43 49.33 -19.03
N SER A 33 23.10 49.88 -17.86
CA SER A 33 23.80 49.62 -16.59
C SER A 33 22.91 50.08 -15.41
N GLY A 34 23.09 49.47 -14.24
CA GLY A 34 22.38 49.82 -13.02
C GLY A 34 20.96 49.25 -12.93
N ALA A 35 20.15 49.82 -12.04
CA ALA A 35 18.77 49.43 -11.81
C ALA A 35 17.80 50.33 -12.57
N ARG A 36 16.76 49.73 -13.16
CA ARG A 36 15.60 50.41 -13.73
C ARG A 36 14.34 49.92 -13.03
N VAL A 37 13.56 50.85 -12.49
CA VAL A 37 12.26 50.57 -11.87
C VAL A 37 11.18 50.61 -12.95
N LEU A 38 10.33 49.57 -12.99
CA LEU A 38 9.19 49.47 -13.90
C LEU A 38 7.92 50.05 -13.26
N PRO A 39 6.89 50.41 -14.06
CA PRO A 39 5.66 51.02 -13.55
C PRO A 39 4.93 50.19 -12.48
N GLY A 40 5.07 48.86 -12.49
CA GLY A 40 4.49 47.95 -11.50
C GLY A 40 5.32 47.75 -10.24
N GLY A 41 6.38 48.54 -10.03
CA GLY A 41 7.28 48.44 -8.88
C GLY A 41 8.37 47.38 -8.99
N GLN A 42 8.37 46.55 -10.03
CA GLN A 42 9.45 45.62 -10.32
C GLN A 42 10.75 46.38 -10.65
N GLN A 43 11.90 45.78 -10.36
CA GLN A 43 13.20 46.36 -10.70
C GLN A 43 14.02 45.40 -11.55
N VAL A 44 14.55 45.89 -12.66
CA VAL A 44 15.49 45.15 -13.51
C VAL A 44 16.88 45.75 -13.32
N TYR A 45 17.88 44.91 -13.12
CA TYR A 45 19.25 45.29 -12.86
C TYR A 45 20.21 44.68 -13.88
N ARG A 46 21.18 45.48 -14.35
CA ARG A 46 22.31 45.01 -15.16
C ARG A 46 23.64 45.55 -14.62
N ALA A 47 24.63 44.68 -14.51
CA ALA A 47 26.03 45.06 -14.35
C ALA A 47 26.90 44.19 -15.26
N SER A 48 27.95 44.77 -15.82
CA SER A 48 28.93 44.04 -16.62
C SER A 48 30.33 44.57 -16.33
N VAL A 49 31.32 43.68 -16.30
CA VAL A 49 32.74 44.01 -16.14
C VAL A 49 33.53 43.25 -17.20
N ALA A 50 34.45 43.94 -17.86
CA ALA A 50 35.44 43.34 -18.76
C ALA A 50 36.81 43.94 -18.43
N ALA A 51 37.68 43.15 -17.78
CA ALA A 51 39.01 43.60 -17.35
C ALA A 51 39.96 42.41 -17.23
N ASP A 52 41.22 42.57 -17.64
CA ASP A 52 42.29 41.57 -17.50
C ASP A 52 41.91 40.15 -17.99
N GLY A 53 41.21 40.07 -19.13
CA GLY A 53 40.73 38.81 -19.69
C GLY A 53 39.49 38.23 -18.98
N LEU A 54 39.05 38.82 -17.86
CA LEU A 54 37.82 38.43 -17.18
C LEU A 54 36.64 39.19 -17.75
N GLU A 55 35.61 38.47 -18.16
CA GLU A 55 34.31 39.01 -18.53
C GLU A 55 33.25 38.51 -17.55
N ALA A 56 32.47 39.43 -16.97
CA ALA A 56 31.41 39.10 -16.04
C ALA A 56 30.14 39.90 -16.36
N LEU A 57 28.99 39.24 -16.26
CA LEU A 57 27.66 39.81 -16.48
C LEU A 57 26.76 39.43 -15.31
N ARG A 58 26.00 40.39 -14.78
CA ARG A 58 24.94 40.17 -13.81
C ARG A 58 23.65 40.81 -14.27
N LEU A 59 22.60 40.01 -14.31
CA LEU A 59 21.23 40.43 -14.61
C LEU A 59 20.34 40.05 -13.43
N ALA A 60 19.47 40.94 -12.98
CA ALA A 60 18.52 40.57 -11.94
C ALA A 60 17.14 41.17 -12.18
N LEU A 61 16.11 40.43 -11.79
CA LEU A 61 14.73 40.90 -11.70
C LEU A 61 14.28 40.78 -10.24
N GLN A 62 13.82 41.89 -9.68
CA GLN A 62 13.17 41.95 -8.37
C GLN A 62 11.66 42.20 -8.57
N GLU A 63 10.84 41.33 -8.01
CA GLU A 63 9.39 41.33 -8.12
C GLU A 63 8.79 41.51 -6.71
N PRO A 64 8.46 42.74 -6.29
CA PRO A 64 7.75 42.95 -5.04
C PRO A 64 6.31 42.45 -5.16
N ARG A 65 5.85 41.74 -4.13
CA ARG A 65 4.47 41.30 -3.93
C ARG A 65 4.01 41.76 -2.54
N PRO A 66 2.69 41.75 -2.23
CA PRO A 66 2.16 42.34 -1.00
C PRO A 66 2.80 41.87 0.32
N GLN A 67 3.35 40.66 0.39
CA GLN A 67 3.94 40.06 1.60
C GLN A 67 5.29 39.39 1.35
N GLU A 68 5.82 39.47 0.13
CA GLU A 68 7.07 38.80 -0.23
C GLU A 68 7.75 39.53 -1.38
N THR A 69 9.07 39.46 -1.46
CA THR A 69 9.83 39.93 -2.62
C THR A 69 10.59 38.75 -3.20
N TRP A 70 10.39 38.53 -4.50
CA TRP A 70 11.16 37.55 -5.26
C TRP A 70 12.28 38.24 -6.00
N ARG A 71 13.47 37.63 -6.02
CA ARG A 71 14.60 38.10 -6.81
C ARG A 71 15.20 36.93 -7.57
N THR A 72 15.20 37.04 -8.90
CA THR A 72 15.95 36.13 -9.77
C THR A 72 17.21 36.83 -10.22
N THR A 73 18.38 36.26 -9.97
CA THR A 73 19.68 36.84 -10.34
C THR A 73 20.47 35.85 -11.19
N LEU A 74 20.84 36.25 -12.40
CA LEU A 74 21.79 35.55 -13.26
C LEU A 74 23.16 36.21 -13.09
N THR A 75 24.17 35.44 -12.72
CA THR A 75 25.57 35.87 -12.74
C THR A 75 26.36 34.95 -13.65
N ALA A 76 26.99 35.51 -14.68
CA ALA A 76 27.81 34.78 -15.63
C ALA A 76 29.23 35.33 -15.61
N VAL A 77 30.23 34.45 -15.69
CA VAL A 77 31.64 34.83 -15.80
C VAL A 77 32.37 33.94 -16.80
N ARG A 78 33.33 34.52 -17.50
CA ARG A 78 34.26 33.84 -18.38
C ARG A 78 35.66 34.40 -18.17
N GLN A 79 36.67 33.55 -18.32
CA GLN A 79 38.06 33.97 -18.45
C GLN A 79 38.52 33.73 -19.89
N ASP A 80 39.13 34.75 -20.49
CA ASP A 80 39.59 34.80 -21.87
C ASP A 80 38.54 34.29 -22.86
N THR A 81 38.92 33.34 -23.72
CA THR A 81 38.03 32.68 -24.68
C THR A 81 37.42 31.38 -24.14
N GLY A 82 37.38 31.21 -22.82
CA GLY A 82 36.85 30.02 -22.14
C GLY A 82 35.32 29.89 -22.18
N PRO A 83 34.74 28.85 -21.57
CA PRO A 83 33.30 28.73 -21.43
C PRO A 83 32.73 29.76 -20.42
N TRP A 84 31.48 30.15 -20.61
CA TRP A 84 30.73 30.92 -19.61
C TRP A 84 30.29 30.01 -18.46
N HIS A 85 30.64 30.40 -17.24
CA HIS A 85 30.10 29.82 -16.01
C HIS A 85 28.92 30.66 -15.56
N VAL A 86 27.73 30.06 -15.57
CA VAL A 86 26.47 30.74 -15.25
C VAL A 86 25.91 30.19 -13.94
N VAL A 87 25.58 31.09 -13.01
CA VAL A 87 24.88 30.80 -11.76
C VAL A 87 23.57 31.57 -11.76
N LEU A 88 22.48 30.88 -11.42
CA LEU A 88 21.17 31.47 -11.27
C LEU A 88 20.70 31.33 -9.82
N ASP A 89 20.53 32.46 -9.15
CA ASP A 89 20.02 32.53 -7.79
C ASP A 89 18.54 32.93 -7.81
N LEU A 90 17.75 32.26 -6.97
CA LEU A 90 16.36 32.59 -6.72
C LEU A 90 16.18 32.85 -5.22
N GLU A 91 16.05 34.12 -4.87
CA GLU A 91 15.86 34.57 -3.49
C GLU A 91 14.40 34.96 -3.27
N ARG A 92 13.89 34.65 -2.08
CA ARG A 92 12.58 35.11 -1.61
C ARG A 92 12.72 35.64 -0.20
N THR A 93 12.28 36.86 0.03
CA THR A 93 12.18 37.46 1.36
C THR A 93 10.72 37.68 1.72
N GLY A 94 10.29 37.26 2.91
CA GLY A 94 8.92 37.40 3.40
C GLY A 94 8.59 36.39 4.51
N ASP A 95 7.47 36.61 5.20
CA ASP A 95 7.12 35.89 6.44
C ASP A 95 6.31 34.60 6.20
N GLY A 96 5.92 34.31 4.96
CA GLY A 96 5.15 33.11 4.62
C GLY A 96 5.99 31.83 4.56
N PRO A 97 5.38 30.64 4.65
CA PRO A 97 6.10 29.36 4.59
C PRO A 97 6.93 29.25 3.29
N PRO A 98 8.10 28.56 3.33
CA PRO A 98 8.96 28.44 2.16
C PRO A 98 8.21 27.74 1.02
N PRO A 99 8.17 28.32 -0.20
CA PRO A 99 7.52 27.68 -1.33
C PRO A 99 8.32 26.43 -1.73
N VAL A 100 7.72 25.58 -2.57
CA VAL A 100 8.46 24.54 -3.31
C VAL A 100 8.90 25.17 -4.63
N PRO A 101 10.13 25.75 -4.74
CA PRO A 101 10.52 26.44 -5.96
C PRO A 101 10.71 25.44 -7.09
N PHE A 102 10.04 25.69 -8.20
CA PHE A 102 10.40 25.11 -9.48
C PHE A 102 11.48 25.98 -10.13
N ALA A 103 12.31 25.37 -10.98
CA ALA A 103 13.28 26.11 -11.77
C ALA A 103 12.58 27.27 -12.51
N PRO A 104 13.09 28.51 -12.44
CA PRO A 104 12.55 29.62 -13.21
C PRO A 104 12.51 29.27 -14.70
N ARG A 105 11.50 29.72 -15.42
CA ARG A 105 11.41 29.52 -16.89
C ARG A 105 12.65 30.03 -17.63
N LEU A 106 13.33 31.02 -17.06
CA LEU A 106 14.63 31.52 -17.52
C LEU A 106 15.66 30.39 -17.70
N VAL A 107 15.71 29.40 -16.79
CA VAL A 107 16.63 28.27 -16.91
C VAL A 107 16.42 27.54 -18.24
N GLY A 108 15.17 27.31 -18.64
CA GLY A 108 14.86 26.69 -19.92
C GLY A 108 15.34 27.50 -21.12
N ALA A 109 15.29 28.83 -21.06
CA ALA A 109 15.80 29.71 -22.11
C ALA A 109 17.34 29.72 -22.19
N LEU A 110 18.03 29.51 -21.06
CA LEU A 110 19.50 29.43 -20.97
C LEU A 110 20.07 28.06 -21.36
N LEU A 111 19.26 27.00 -21.23
CA LEU A 111 19.66 25.63 -21.55
C LEU A 111 19.46 25.36 -23.05
N GLY A 112 20.42 25.80 -23.87
CA GLY A 112 20.50 25.51 -25.31
C GLY A 112 21.36 24.29 -25.65
N PRO A 113 21.48 23.92 -26.95
CA PRO A 113 22.29 22.78 -27.40
C PRO A 113 23.79 22.88 -27.04
N ALA A 114 24.30 24.10 -26.86
CA ALA A 114 25.68 24.37 -26.47
C ALA A 114 25.91 24.34 -24.95
N THR A 115 24.84 24.29 -24.14
CA THR A 115 24.95 24.31 -22.68
C THR A 115 25.21 22.91 -22.14
N SER A 116 26.38 22.70 -21.54
CA SER A 116 26.79 21.40 -21.01
C SER A 116 27.17 21.47 -19.54
N SER A 117 26.97 20.35 -18.84
CA SER A 117 27.61 20.12 -17.54
C SER A 117 29.14 20.02 -17.72
N PRO A 118 29.93 20.19 -16.66
CA PRO A 118 31.39 19.97 -16.71
C PRO A 118 31.80 18.61 -17.29
N ALA A 119 30.95 17.57 -17.14
CA ALA A 119 31.13 16.24 -17.72
C ALA A 119 30.70 16.12 -19.20
N GLY A 120 30.45 17.25 -19.90
CA GLY A 120 30.23 17.31 -21.34
C GLY A 120 28.83 16.87 -21.82
N PHE A 121 27.90 16.56 -20.91
CA PHE A 121 26.53 16.20 -21.29
C PHE A 121 25.60 17.42 -21.24
N PRO A 122 24.78 17.66 -22.28
CA PRO A 122 23.92 18.83 -22.34
C PRO A 122 22.81 18.76 -21.29
N LEU A 123 22.75 19.77 -20.43
CA LEU A 123 21.63 19.93 -19.50
C LEU A 123 20.41 20.41 -20.29
N ARG A 124 19.23 19.86 -19.98
CA ARG A 124 17.98 20.16 -20.70
C ARG A 124 16.83 20.40 -19.73
N ALA A 125 15.90 21.26 -20.13
CA ALA A 125 14.63 21.47 -19.43
C ALA A 125 13.55 20.43 -19.81
N ALA A 126 13.84 19.58 -20.79
CA ALA A 126 13.01 18.47 -21.24
C ALA A 126 13.76 17.14 -21.05
N PRO A 127 13.04 16.02 -20.86
CA PRO A 127 13.69 14.74 -20.67
C PRO A 127 14.41 14.28 -21.93
N VAL A 128 15.54 13.61 -21.75
CA VAL A 128 16.27 12.98 -22.84
C VAL A 128 15.62 11.62 -23.11
N LEU A 129 14.86 11.53 -24.19
CA LEU A 129 14.28 10.27 -24.65
C LEU A 129 15.37 9.41 -25.29
N VAL A 130 15.52 8.18 -24.78
CA VAL A 130 16.54 7.22 -25.24
C VAL A 130 15.83 5.93 -25.61
N SER A 131 15.79 5.68 -26.92
CA SER A 131 15.14 4.49 -27.51
C SER A 131 16.13 3.49 -28.10
N ARG A 132 17.31 3.95 -28.52
CA ARG A 132 18.32 3.11 -29.17
C ARG A 132 19.29 2.52 -28.16
N VAL A 133 19.80 1.32 -28.46
CA VAL A 133 20.71 0.57 -27.58
C VAL A 133 22.04 1.29 -27.41
N GLU A 134 22.57 1.86 -28.48
CA GLU A 134 23.80 2.65 -28.51
C GLU A 134 23.72 3.89 -27.61
N ASP A 135 22.58 4.58 -27.60
CA ASP A 135 22.37 5.77 -26.77
C ASP A 135 22.29 5.42 -25.28
N ALA A 136 21.79 4.22 -24.94
CA ALA A 136 21.80 3.72 -23.56
C ALA A 136 23.23 3.55 -23.02
N ALA A 137 24.18 3.15 -23.87
CA ALA A 137 25.58 3.05 -23.50
C ALA A 137 26.19 4.44 -23.24
N VAL A 138 25.83 5.44 -24.04
CA VAL A 138 26.25 6.85 -23.82
C VAL A 138 25.75 7.37 -22.47
N VAL A 139 24.47 7.11 -22.13
CA VAL A 139 23.91 7.47 -20.82
C VAL A 139 24.69 6.79 -19.70
N LEU A 140 24.96 5.49 -19.81
CA LEU A 140 25.68 4.76 -18.76
C LEU A 140 27.12 5.28 -18.59
N SER A 141 27.82 5.59 -19.69
CA SER A 141 29.14 6.22 -19.65
C SER A 141 29.09 7.57 -18.93
N PHE A 142 28.06 8.39 -19.22
CA PHE A 142 27.86 9.65 -18.52
C PHE A 142 27.56 9.46 -17.02
N LEU A 143 26.75 8.46 -16.65
CA LEU A 143 26.49 8.17 -15.23
C LEU A 143 27.78 7.82 -14.46
N ARG A 144 28.74 7.17 -15.12
CA ARG A 144 30.04 6.77 -14.55
C ARG A 144 31.14 7.82 -14.71
N ALA A 145 30.86 8.97 -15.35
CA ALA A 145 31.87 10.00 -15.53
C ALA A 145 32.25 10.61 -14.18
N PRO A 146 33.54 10.61 -13.79
CA PRO A 146 33.99 11.14 -12.51
C PRO A 146 33.82 12.67 -12.41
N GLU A 147 33.80 13.37 -13.54
CA GLU A 147 33.57 14.82 -13.62
C GLU A 147 32.09 15.19 -13.50
N ARG A 148 31.18 14.20 -13.45
CA ARG A 148 29.74 14.45 -13.36
C ARG A 148 29.42 14.99 -11.97
N ASP A 149 28.99 16.23 -11.95
CA ASP A 149 28.60 16.94 -10.74
C ASP A 149 27.09 16.95 -10.50
N VAL A 150 26.27 16.58 -11.48
CA VAL A 150 24.80 16.60 -11.37
C VAL A 150 24.19 15.21 -11.14
N PRO A 151 23.11 15.12 -10.33
CA PRO A 151 22.28 13.92 -10.26
C PRO A 151 21.55 13.66 -11.59
N VAL A 152 21.30 12.39 -11.89
CA VAL A 152 20.54 11.98 -13.08
C VAL A 152 19.39 11.07 -12.68
N VAL A 153 18.16 11.44 -13.02
CA VAL A 153 17.01 10.56 -12.90
C VAL A 153 16.86 9.77 -14.18
N VAL A 154 16.92 8.43 -14.08
CA VAL A 154 16.63 7.54 -15.19
C VAL A 154 15.27 6.90 -14.94
N ALA A 155 14.33 7.13 -15.83
CA ALA A 155 12.97 6.61 -15.77
C ALA A 155 12.72 5.61 -16.90
N HIS A 156 11.98 4.53 -16.64
CA HIS A 156 11.69 3.50 -17.64
C HIS A 156 10.19 3.40 -17.89
N ASP A 157 9.74 3.77 -19.10
CA ASP A 157 8.33 3.71 -19.51
C ASP A 157 7.35 4.37 -18.51
N THR A 158 7.69 5.54 -17.95
CA THR A 158 6.86 6.30 -17.01
C THR A 158 6.23 7.53 -17.69
N PRO A 159 4.99 7.46 -18.22
CA PRO A 159 4.39 8.59 -18.93
C PRO A 159 3.96 9.74 -18.01
N GLY A 160 4.08 10.98 -18.49
CA GLY A 160 3.41 12.19 -17.98
C GLY A 160 4.00 12.89 -16.73
N VAL A 161 4.72 12.18 -15.86
CA VAL A 161 5.43 12.81 -14.71
C VAL A 161 6.84 13.27 -15.09
N VAL A 162 7.47 12.61 -16.05
CA VAL A 162 8.88 12.82 -16.39
C VAL A 162 9.13 14.20 -16.99
N ASP A 163 8.24 14.70 -17.84
CA ASP A 163 8.34 16.05 -18.42
C ASP A 163 8.25 17.13 -17.34
N ARG A 164 7.32 16.98 -16.39
CA ARG A 164 7.15 17.91 -15.26
C ARG A 164 8.35 17.85 -14.33
N LEU A 165 8.89 16.66 -14.06
CA LEU A 165 10.12 16.53 -13.29
C LEU A 165 11.29 17.22 -13.99
N ALA A 166 11.49 16.98 -15.29
CA ALA A 166 12.57 17.59 -16.06
C ALA A 166 12.51 19.12 -16.02
N ALA A 167 11.31 19.70 -16.22
CA ALA A 167 11.11 21.14 -16.09
C ALA A 167 11.36 21.63 -14.65
N ALA A 168 10.96 20.86 -13.64
CA ALA A 168 11.11 21.22 -12.23
C ALA A 168 12.56 21.27 -11.76
N VAL A 169 13.43 20.42 -12.33
CA VAL A 169 14.83 20.23 -11.91
C VAL A 169 15.83 20.74 -12.94
N ALA A 170 15.35 21.47 -13.95
CA ALA A 170 16.18 22.07 -14.99
C ALA A 170 17.35 22.84 -14.36
N GLY A 171 18.57 22.59 -14.85
CA GLY A 171 19.80 23.23 -14.39
C GLY A 171 20.44 22.61 -13.15
N VAL A 172 19.72 21.79 -12.37
CA VAL A 172 20.27 21.14 -11.15
C VAL A 172 20.33 19.62 -11.24
N ALA A 173 19.57 19.00 -12.15
CA ALA A 173 19.65 17.57 -12.45
C ALA A 173 19.27 17.30 -13.91
N LEU A 174 19.64 16.12 -14.40
CA LEU A 174 19.22 15.62 -15.72
C LEU A 174 18.13 14.56 -15.57
N VAL A 175 17.17 14.54 -16.50
CA VAL A 175 16.15 13.49 -16.56
C VAL A 175 16.27 12.74 -17.89
N VAL A 176 16.43 11.43 -17.80
CA VAL A 176 16.54 10.50 -18.93
C VAL A 176 15.34 9.58 -18.91
N HIS A 177 14.66 9.44 -20.05
CA HIS A 177 13.56 8.51 -20.24
C HIS A 177 14.00 7.37 -21.16
N LEU A 178 14.19 6.20 -20.58
CA LEU A 178 14.48 4.97 -21.33
C LEU A 178 13.17 4.34 -21.80
N VAL A 179 13.14 3.97 -23.08
CA VAL A 179 12.11 3.10 -23.66
C VAL A 179 12.75 1.80 -24.15
N ALA A 180 11.96 0.74 -24.33
CA ALA A 180 12.48 -0.48 -24.94
C ALA A 180 12.87 -0.20 -26.42
N PRO A 181 14.01 -0.73 -26.93
CA PRO A 181 14.94 -1.70 -26.31
C PRO A 181 16.05 -1.11 -25.42
N ALA A 182 16.28 0.20 -25.41
CA ALA A 182 17.35 0.85 -24.65
C ALA A 182 17.36 0.50 -23.14
N ALA A 183 16.18 0.42 -22.52
CA ALA A 183 16.05 0.05 -21.10
C ALA A 183 16.64 -1.33 -20.78
N ALA A 184 16.47 -2.30 -21.68
CA ALA A 184 17.01 -3.66 -21.51
C ALA A 184 18.55 -3.65 -21.58
N ALA A 185 19.10 -2.92 -22.56
CA ALA A 185 20.54 -2.75 -22.70
C ALA A 185 21.16 -2.03 -21.49
N PHE A 186 20.51 -0.98 -20.99
CA PHE A 186 20.94 -0.28 -19.77
C PHE A 186 21.00 -1.23 -18.55
N ASN A 187 19.92 -1.98 -18.30
CA ASN A 187 19.83 -2.90 -17.16
C ASN A 187 20.83 -4.06 -17.22
N ALA A 188 21.23 -4.48 -18.41
CA ALA A 188 22.25 -5.50 -18.59
C ALA A 188 23.64 -5.01 -18.15
N ASN A 189 23.92 -3.70 -18.27
CA ASN A 189 25.28 -3.14 -18.11
C ASN A 189 25.48 -2.29 -16.85
N VAL A 190 24.40 -1.79 -16.22
CA VAL A 190 24.51 -0.90 -15.04
C VAL A 190 24.96 -1.61 -13.76
N GLY A 191 24.70 -2.93 -13.66
CA GLY A 191 25.03 -3.76 -12.49
C GLY A 191 23.80 -4.14 -11.66
N PRO A 192 23.84 -5.27 -10.92
CA PRO A 192 22.64 -5.88 -10.31
C PRO A 192 21.96 -4.99 -9.27
N GLY A 193 22.72 -4.24 -8.46
CA GLY A 193 22.20 -3.31 -7.46
C GLY A 193 21.60 -2.02 -8.05
N TYR A 194 21.75 -1.79 -9.36
CA TYR A 194 21.40 -0.54 -10.02
C TYR A 194 20.31 -0.66 -11.07
N ARG A 195 19.71 -1.83 -11.21
CA ARG A 195 18.70 -2.07 -12.24
C ARG A 195 17.41 -1.28 -12.00
N LEU A 196 16.72 -0.99 -13.09
CA LEU A 196 15.48 -0.25 -13.14
C LEU A 196 14.33 -1.13 -13.64
N ARG A 197 13.24 -1.21 -12.86
CA ARG A 197 12.01 -1.91 -13.28
C ARG A 197 11.23 -1.07 -14.28
N ARG A 198 10.44 -1.72 -15.13
CA ARG A 198 9.46 -1.02 -15.98
C ARG A 198 8.46 -0.26 -15.12
N GLY A 199 8.18 0.99 -15.46
CA GLY A 199 7.32 1.90 -14.71
C GLY A 199 7.98 2.52 -13.48
N ALA A 200 9.27 2.26 -13.23
CA ALA A 200 10.01 2.86 -12.13
C ALA A 200 10.90 4.01 -12.63
N TRP A 201 11.38 4.82 -11.70
CA TRP A 201 12.55 5.67 -11.92
C TRP A 201 13.62 5.42 -10.86
N ARG A 202 14.85 5.80 -11.14
CA ARG A 202 15.96 5.74 -10.19
C ARG A 202 16.82 6.99 -10.30
N THR A 203 17.16 7.55 -9.15
CA THR A 203 18.04 8.70 -9.06
C THR A 203 19.47 8.21 -8.92
N TYR A 204 20.34 8.63 -9.85
CA TYR A 204 21.76 8.33 -9.82
C TYR A 204 22.55 9.57 -9.38
N TRP A 205 23.04 9.57 -8.15
CA TRP A 205 23.98 10.58 -7.67
C TRP A 205 25.37 10.42 -8.30
N PRO A 206 26.21 11.48 -8.32
CA PRO A 206 27.62 11.41 -8.71
C PRO A 206 28.41 10.28 -8.03
N GLY A 207 29.41 9.73 -8.73
CA GLY A 207 30.28 8.65 -8.25
C GLY A 207 29.74 7.23 -8.46
N LEU A 208 28.89 7.00 -9.46
CA LEU A 208 28.38 5.67 -9.79
C LEU A 208 29.53 4.76 -10.25
N GLY A 209 29.72 3.63 -9.56
CA GLY A 209 30.74 2.64 -9.92
C GLY A 209 32.14 2.91 -9.36
N GLU A 210 32.30 3.94 -8.53
CA GLU A 210 33.47 4.11 -7.67
C GLU A 210 33.59 2.95 -6.66
N PRO A 211 34.80 2.63 -6.14
CA PRO A 211 34.99 1.51 -5.23
C PRO A 211 34.10 1.52 -3.98
N ASP A 212 33.81 2.71 -3.46
CA ASP A 212 33.00 2.92 -2.24
C ASP A 212 31.52 3.24 -2.56
N ASP A 213 31.07 2.99 -3.81
CA ASP A 213 29.72 3.29 -4.21
C ASP A 213 28.69 2.31 -3.61
N ASP A 214 27.61 2.87 -3.05
CA ASP A 214 26.55 2.11 -2.39
C ASP A 214 25.23 2.25 -3.17
N PRO A 215 24.65 1.15 -3.67
CA PRO A 215 23.35 1.16 -4.34
C PRO A 215 22.23 1.90 -3.61
N ARG A 216 22.27 2.00 -2.27
CA ARG A 216 21.28 2.69 -1.43
C ARG A 216 21.29 4.20 -1.62
N ARG A 217 22.44 4.79 -2.00
CA ARG A 217 22.53 6.23 -2.35
C ARG A 217 21.65 6.52 -3.56
N HIS A 218 21.57 5.59 -4.50
CA HIS A 218 20.85 5.74 -5.76
C HIS A 218 19.38 5.28 -5.64
N ARG A 219 18.57 6.05 -4.92
CA ARG A 219 17.18 5.66 -4.60
C ARG A 219 16.35 5.35 -5.85
N ALA A 220 15.68 4.19 -5.85
CA ALA A 220 14.67 3.83 -6.83
C ALA A 220 13.27 4.05 -6.25
N LEU A 221 12.36 4.62 -7.04
CA LEU A 221 10.93 4.63 -6.70
C LEU A 221 10.21 3.61 -7.55
N SER A 222 9.39 2.79 -6.89
CA SER A 222 8.67 1.70 -7.53
C SER A 222 7.50 2.22 -8.38
N PRO A 223 7.01 1.43 -9.34
CA PRO A 223 5.81 1.78 -10.10
C PRO A 223 4.62 2.07 -9.19
N GLU A 224 4.46 1.31 -8.10
CA GLU A 224 3.37 1.47 -7.14
C GLU A 224 3.49 2.80 -6.38
N THR A 225 4.71 3.21 -6.02
CA THR A 225 4.97 4.52 -5.39
C THR A 225 4.62 5.67 -6.33
N LEU A 226 4.98 5.56 -7.61
CA LEU A 226 4.68 6.56 -8.62
C LEU A 226 3.20 6.61 -8.98
N GLN A 227 2.51 5.47 -8.97
CA GLN A 227 1.06 5.39 -9.19
C GLN A 227 0.27 5.99 -8.02
N ALA A 228 0.73 5.79 -6.78
CA ALA A 228 0.06 6.32 -5.61
C ALA A 228 0.08 7.86 -5.57
N ASP A 229 1.26 8.48 -5.75
CA ASP A 229 1.39 9.94 -5.81
C ASP A 229 2.69 10.40 -6.50
N ALA A 230 2.65 10.42 -7.84
CA ALA A 230 3.74 10.90 -8.68
C ALA A 230 4.15 12.35 -8.36
N HIS A 231 3.20 13.19 -7.96
CA HIS A 231 3.44 14.61 -7.67
C HIS A 231 4.22 14.79 -6.37
N ARG A 232 3.86 14.06 -5.32
CA ARG A 232 4.63 14.04 -4.07
C ARG A 232 6.03 13.49 -4.29
N ALA A 233 6.16 12.38 -5.01
CA ALA A 233 7.46 11.81 -5.36
C ALA A 233 8.36 12.83 -6.08
N MET A 234 7.82 13.52 -7.10
CA MET A 234 8.51 14.60 -7.82
C MET A 234 8.95 15.73 -6.87
N ARG A 235 8.07 16.22 -5.98
CA ARG A 235 8.41 17.31 -5.05
C ARG A 235 9.57 16.95 -4.12
N VAL A 236 9.57 15.72 -3.59
CA VAL A 236 10.63 15.23 -2.69
C VAL A 236 11.96 15.11 -3.43
N VAL A 237 11.96 14.49 -4.60
CA VAL A 237 13.17 14.32 -5.41
C VAL A 237 13.73 15.67 -5.85
N ALA A 238 12.89 16.57 -6.36
CA ALA A 238 13.31 17.92 -6.73
C ALA A 238 13.85 18.72 -5.53
N GLY A 239 13.28 18.52 -4.34
CA GLY A 239 13.80 19.06 -3.08
C GLY A 239 15.23 18.65 -2.81
N SER A 240 15.53 17.35 -2.90
CA SER A 240 16.88 16.84 -2.66
C SER A 240 17.92 17.39 -3.63
N PHE A 241 17.57 17.58 -4.91
CA PHE A 241 18.49 18.16 -5.90
C PHE A 241 18.78 19.63 -5.66
N ARG A 242 17.80 20.39 -5.19
CA ARG A 242 18.02 21.80 -4.82
C ARG A 242 18.92 21.90 -3.60
N SER A 243 18.71 21.06 -2.58
CA SER A 243 19.59 21.02 -1.41
C SER A 243 21.04 20.69 -1.80
N ASP A 244 21.24 19.73 -2.71
CA ASP A 244 22.56 19.40 -3.25
C ASP A 244 23.18 20.58 -4.03
N ALA A 245 22.41 21.22 -4.91
CA ALA A 245 22.87 22.37 -5.68
C ALA A 245 23.28 23.54 -4.78
N LEU A 246 22.53 23.81 -3.70
CA LEU A 246 22.84 24.86 -2.72
C LEU A 246 24.05 24.55 -1.85
N ALA A 247 24.38 23.27 -1.64
CA ALA A 247 25.55 22.84 -0.89
C ALA A 247 26.85 22.96 -1.70
N LYS A 248 26.75 23.02 -3.04
CA LYS A 248 27.92 23.13 -3.92
C LYS A 248 28.57 24.51 -3.79
N PRO A 249 29.91 24.57 -3.76
CA PRO A 249 30.58 25.85 -3.70
C PRO A 249 30.49 26.55 -5.06
N LEU A 250 30.43 27.89 -5.04
CA LEU A 250 30.45 28.68 -6.27
C LEU A 250 31.70 28.37 -7.11
N PRO A 251 31.59 28.42 -8.46
CA PRO A 251 32.75 28.34 -9.36
C PRO A 251 33.87 29.27 -8.90
N VAL A 252 35.12 28.81 -8.98
CA VAL A 252 36.31 29.54 -8.49
C VAL A 252 36.37 30.95 -9.08
N LEU A 253 36.11 31.09 -10.38
CA LEU A 253 36.08 32.39 -11.06
C LEU A 253 35.06 33.37 -10.45
N LEU A 254 33.86 32.88 -10.10
CA LEU A 254 32.85 33.72 -9.45
C LEU A 254 33.23 34.06 -8.03
N ARG A 255 33.73 33.08 -7.28
CA ARG A 255 34.07 33.21 -5.86
C ARG A 255 35.21 34.20 -5.64
N ASP A 256 36.28 34.08 -6.42
CA ASP A 256 37.55 34.75 -6.13
C ASP A 256 37.69 36.08 -6.88
N HIS A 257 37.02 36.24 -8.02
CA HIS A 257 37.20 37.42 -8.89
C HIS A 257 35.95 38.28 -9.07
N VAL A 258 34.74 37.75 -8.85
CA VAL A 258 33.49 38.48 -9.19
C VAL A 258 32.65 38.84 -7.96
N ALA A 259 32.59 37.98 -6.94
CA ALA A 259 31.66 38.13 -5.82
C ALA A 259 31.75 39.47 -5.06
N ASP A 260 32.93 40.09 -5.05
CA ASP A 260 33.19 41.35 -4.35
C ASP A 260 33.15 42.60 -5.25
N LEU A 261 32.99 42.43 -6.57
CA LEU A 261 32.94 43.54 -7.51
C LEU A 261 31.71 44.43 -7.28
N PRO A 262 31.82 45.75 -7.47
CA PRO A 262 30.67 46.65 -7.42
C PRO A 262 29.57 46.19 -8.39
N GLY A 263 28.36 46.05 -7.87
CA GLY A 263 27.22 45.53 -8.63
C GLY A 263 27.06 44.01 -8.67
N PHE A 264 28.07 43.25 -8.19
CA PHE A 264 28.04 41.78 -8.08
C PHE A 264 27.93 41.29 -6.62
N ARG A 265 27.74 42.20 -5.67
CA ARG A 265 27.47 41.87 -4.27
C ARG A 265 26.00 41.44 -4.13
N SER A 266 25.75 40.22 -3.66
CA SER A 266 24.40 39.78 -3.29
C SER A 266 23.95 40.48 -2.01
N ALA A 267 22.70 40.97 -1.98
CA ALA A 267 22.15 41.77 -0.88
C ALA A 267 22.21 41.04 0.49
N GLU A 268 22.15 39.70 0.52
CA GLU A 268 22.24 38.91 1.75
C GLU A 268 23.68 38.57 2.21
N ARG A 269 24.71 38.73 1.37
CA ARG A 269 26.10 38.45 1.81
C ARG A 269 26.67 39.57 2.67
N VAL A 270 26.13 40.80 2.55
CA VAL A 270 26.51 41.95 3.37
C VAL A 270 25.96 41.82 4.80
N THR A 271 24.75 41.27 4.97
CA THR A 271 24.11 41.16 6.30
C THR A 271 24.62 39.98 7.14
N ARG A 272 25.11 38.90 6.50
CA ARG A 272 25.59 37.71 7.24
C ARG A 272 26.98 37.86 7.85
N ARG A 273 27.82 38.77 7.32
CA ARG A 273 29.18 38.97 7.85
C ARG A 273 29.23 39.92 9.06
N GLU A 274 28.18 40.74 9.25
CA GLU A 274 28.08 41.70 10.36
C GLU A 274 27.13 41.25 11.49
N SER A 275 26.33 40.20 11.27
CA SER A 275 25.39 39.69 12.28
C SER A 275 25.43 38.17 12.38
N ALA A 276 26.35 37.65 13.18
CA ALA A 276 26.09 36.45 13.97
C ALA A 276 25.83 36.93 15.41
N PRO A 277 24.68 36.57 15.98
CA PRO A 277 24.62 35.27 16.65
C PRO A 277 23.45 34.38 16.21
N ASP A 278 23.78 33.08 16.12
CA ASP A 278 23.07 31.80 16.34
C ASP A 278 21.53 31.60 16.20
N GLU A 279 20.67 32.62 16.18
CA GLU A 279 19.20 32.40 16.26
C GLU A 279 18.60 31.82 14.97
N GLY A 280 19.09 32.24 13.80
CA GLY A 280 18.62 31.71 12.52
C GLY A 280 19.10 30.28 12.23
N ALA A 281 20.21 29.86 12.84
CA ALA A 281 20.68 28.47 12.75
C ALA A 281 19.80 27.56 13.59
N GLN A 282 19.46 27.97 14.82
CA GLN A 282 18.53 27.25 15.69
C GLN A 282 17.10 27.20 15.13
N ALA A 283 16.58 28.27 14.52
CA ALA A 283 15.28 28.24 13.87
C ALA A 283 15.24 27.27 12.67
N ARG A 284 16.29 27.26 11.84
CA ARG A 284 16.42 26.29 10.73
C ARG A 284 16.61 24.86 11.24
N LEU A 285 17.37 24.66 12.32
CA LEU A 285 17.54 23.36 12.95
C LEU A 285 16.24 22.88 13.59
N ALA A 286 15.44 23.79 14.16
CA ALA A 286 14.14 23.49 14.76
C ALA A 286 13.10 23.16 13.68
N THR A 287 13.06 23.90 12.57
CA THR A 287 12.19 23.56 11.43
C THR A 287 12.63 22.26 10.76
N ALA A 288 13.94 22.02 10.60
CA ALA A 288 14.46 20.76 10.08
C ALA A 288 14.14 19.59 11.02
N ALA A 289 14.31 19.77 12.33
CA ALA A 289 13.96 18.78 13.34
C ALA A 289 12.45 18.53 13.41
N GLN A 290 11.61 19.54 13.18
CA GLN A 290 10.15 19.37 13.15
C GLN A 290 9.70 18.62 11.90
N VAL A 291 10.30 18.91 10.74
CA VAL A 291 10.07 18.15 9.50
C VAL A 291 10.61 16.72 9.63
N GLU A 292 11.74 16.53 10.28
CA GLU A 292 12.31 15.20 10.57
C GLU A 292 11.42 14.41 11.54
N HIS A 293 10.85 15.07 12.56
CA HIS A 293 9.92 14.46 13.50
C HIS A 293 8.60 14.06 12.82
N GLU A 294 7.98 14.95 12.03
CA GLU A 294 6.80 14.61 11.22
C GLU A 294 7.09 13.46 10.23
N LEU A 295 8.30 13.41 9.68
CA LEU A 295 8.72 12.32 8.79
C LEU A 295 8.86 11.00 9.54
N VAL A 296 9.41 11.01 10.76
CA VAL A 296 9.52 9.83 11.62
C VAL A 296 8.14 9.32 12.01
N GLU A 297 7.22 10.19 12.43
CA GLU A 297 5.85 9.77 12.79
C GLU A 297 5.09 9.17 11.60
N LEU A 298 5.21 9.76 10.41
CA LEU A 298 4.61 9.23 9.19
C LEU A 298 5.23 7.90 8.74
N VAL A 299 6.54 7.71 8.97
CA VAL A 299 7.21 6.44 8.69
C VAL A 299 6.74 5.36 9.67
N GLU A 300 6.65 5.67 10.96
CA GLU A 300 6.13 4.73 11.97
C GLU A 300 4.67 4.37 11.72
N GLU A 301 3.85 5.32 11.27
CA GLU A 301 2.47 5.05 10.86
C GLU A 301 2.40 4.17 9.61
N ALA A 302 3.22 4.43 8.59
CA ALA A 302 3.30 3.60 7.40
C ALA A 302 3.84 2.18 7.70
N GLU A 303 4.81 2.05 8.61
CA GLU A 303 5.34 0.75 9.05
C GLU A 303 4.30 -0.05 9.83
N ARG A 304 3.54 0.60 10.71
CA ARG A 304 2.39 -0.03 11.40
C ARG A 304 1.33 -0.49 10.40
N SER A 305 0.95 0.38 9.47
CA SER A 305 -0.03 0.04 8.42
C SER A 305 0.43 -1.15 7.57
N LEU A 306 1.71 -1.19 7.17
CA LEU A 306 2.28 -2.31 6.42
C LEU A 306 2.38 -3.59 7.26
N ALA A 307 2.66 -3.49 8.57
CA ALA A 307 2.66 -4.63 9.47
C ALA A 307 1.26 -5.22 9.63
N ASP A 308 0.24 -4.38 9.78
CA ASP A 308 -1.16 -4.78 9.86
C ASP A 308 -1.62 -5.45 8.56
N GLU A 309 -1.28 -4.89 7.40
CA GLU A 309 -1.62 -5.49 6.09
C GLU A 309 -0.94 -6.86 5.90
N ARG A 310 0.32 -7.00 6.33
CA ARG A 310 1.04 -8.30 6.32
C ARG A 310 0.40 -9.31 7.26
N ALA A 311 0.00 -8.90 8.46
CA ALA A 311 -0.69 -9.76 9.40
C ALA A 311 -2.04 -10.22 8.85
N ALA A 312 -2.81 -9.30 8.27
CA ALA A 312 -4.09 -9.61 7.62
C ALA A 312 -3.91 -10.59 6.44
N ARG A 313 -2.88 -10.38 5.62
CA ARG A 313 -2.56 -11.29 4.51
C ARG A 313 -2.14 -12.68 5.01
N ALA A 314 -1.29 -12.76 6.04
CA ALA A 314 -0.86 -14.03 6.62
C ALA A 314 -2.04 -14.79 7.23
N GLN A 315 -2.97 -14.09 7.87
CA GLN A 315 -4.21 -14.68 8.39
C GLN A 315 -5.08 -15.22 7.24
N ALA A 316 -5.27 -14.44 6.17
CA ALA A 316 -6.05 -14.88 5.02
C ALA A 316 -5.44 -16.09 4.30
N GLU A 317 -4.10 -16.14 4.20
CA GLU A 317 -3.37 -17.30 3.67
C GLU A 317 -3.57 -18.54 4.56
N HIS A 318 -3.47 -18.38 5.88
CA HIS A 318 -3.73 -19.46 6.85
C HIS A 318 -5.17 -19.99 6.77
N ASP A 319 -6.17 -19.10 6.70
CA ASP A 319 -7.58 -19.47 6.58
C ASP A 319 -7.87 -20.24 5.29
N ARG A 320 -7.23 -19.80 4.18
CA ARG A 320 -7.34 -20.47 2.88
C ARG A 320 -6.73 -21.87 2.94
N ASP A 321 -5.54 -22.02 3.50
CA ASP A 321 -4.87 -23.31 3.60
C ASP A 321 -5.66 -24.28 4.52
N GLY A 322 -6.26 -23.76 5.59
CA GLY A 322 -7.21 -24.50 6.42
C GLY A 322 -8.45 -24.98 5.66
N ALA A 323 -9.04 -24.12 4.82
CA ALA A 323 -10.17 -24.51 3.97
C ALA A 323 -9.80 -25.57 2.92
N VAL A 324 -8.59 -25.49 2.34
CA VAL A 324 -8.07 -26.50 1.40
C VAL A 324 -7.92 -27.86 2.09
N LEU A 325 -7.39 -27.90 3.31
CA LEU A 325 -7.24 -29.13 4.08
C LEU A 325 -8.60 -29.77 4.43
N GLU A 326 -9.58 -28.94 4.82
CA GLU A 326 -10.94 -29.40 5.10
C GLU A 326 -11.60 -30.02 3.85
N ALA A 327 -11.49 -29.34 2.70
CA ALA A 327 -12.00 -29.86 1.44
C ALA A 327 -11.31 -31.18 1.02
N ALA A 328 -10.00 -31.30 1.24
CA ALA A 328 -9.26 -32.54 0.97
C ALA A 328 -9.73 -33.70 1.86
N THR A 329 -10.03 -33.43 3.13
CA THR A 329 -10.57 -34.42 4.08
C THR A 329 -11.95 -34.89 3.63
N GLN A 330 -12.85 -33.98 3.28
CA GLN A 330 -14.18 -34.30 2.76
C GLN A 330 -14.11 -35.11 1.47
N ALA A 331 -13.17 -34.79 0.57
CA ALA A 331 -12.96 -35.55 -0.67
C ALA A 331 -12.50 -37.00 -0.40
N ALA A 332 -11.63 -37.19 0.61
CA ALA A 332 -11.20 -38.53 1.02
C ALA A 332 -12.34 -39.35 1.63
N GLU A 333 -13.16 -38.73 2.48
CA GLU A 333 -14.37 -39.35 3.07
C GLU A 333 -15.39 -39.74 1.99
N LEU A 334 -15.63 -38.86 1.01
CA LEU A 334 -16.50 -39.15 -0.13
C LEU A 334 -15.96 -40.34 -0.93
N SER A 335 -14.65 -40.38 -1.20
CA SER A 335 -14.01 -41.48 -1.93
C SER A 335 -14.14 -42.82 -1.18
N ALA A 336 -13.95 -42.82 0.14
CA ALA A 336 -14.12 -44.01 0.98
C ALA A 336 -15.58 -44.48 0.99
N THR A 337 -16.53 -43.54 1.08
CA THR A 337 -17.97 -43.83 1.05
C THR A 337 -18.38 -44.44 -0.29
N LEU A 338 -17.95 -43.86 -1.41
CA LEU A 338 -18.20 -44.40 -2.74
C LEU A 338 -17.59 -45.80 -2.91
N SER A 339 -16.39 -46.03 -2.40
CA SER A 339 -15.75 -47.35 -2.41
C SER A 339 -16.56 -48.38 -1.61
N ARG A 340 -17.11 -47.97 -0.46
CA ARG A 340 -17.98 -48.83 0.36
C ARG A 340 -19.31 -49.13 -0.33
N VAL A 341 -19.93 -48.14 -0.99
CA VAL A 341 -21.15 -48.34 -1.79
C VAL A 341 -20.88 -49.34 -2.90
N GLN A 342 -19.81 -49.17 -3.68
CA GLN A 342 -19.43 -50.11 -4.75
C GLN A 342 -19.17 -51.54 -4.22
N PHE A 343 -18.61 -51.67 -3.02
CA PHE A 343 -18.44 -52.97 -2.38
C PHE A 343 -19.79 -53.59 -2.02
N LEU A 344 -20.70 -52.84 -1.41
CA LEU A 344 -22.03 -53.33 -1.03
C LEU A 344 -22.87 -53.69 -2.27
N GLU A 345 -22.80 -52.91 -3.34
CA GLU A 345 -23.44 -53.24 -4.62
C GLU A 345 -22.96 -54.58 -5.17
N LYS A 346 -21.65 -54.87 -5.08
CA LYS A 346 -21.09 -56.17 -5.48
C LYS A 346 -21.60 -57.31 -4.60
N GLU A 347 -21.70 -57.13 -3.29
CA GLU A 347 -22.22 -58.16 -2.38
C GLU A 347 -23.72 -58.42 -2.58
N LEU A 348 -24.52 -57.37 -2.82
CA LEU A 348 -25.95 -57.51 -3.14
C LEU A 348 -26.17 -58.29 -4.44
N LEU A 349 -25.35 -58.04 -5.47
CA LEU A 349 -25.39 -58.82 -6.71
C LEU A 349 -25.07 -60.29 -6.49
N LYS A 350 -24.14 -60.63 -5.58
CA LYS A 350 -23.86 -62.03 -5.20
C LYS A 350 -25.03 -62.69 -4.49
N ALA A 351 -25.83 -61.92 -3.76
CA ALA A 351 -27.07 -62.37 -3.11
C ALA A 351 -28.29 -62.38 -4.06
N ASP A 352 -28.07 -62.21 -5.37
CA ASP A 352 -29.08 -62.11 -6.43
C ASP A 352 -30.08 -60.95 -6.27
N VAL A 353 -29.72 -59.93 -5.50
CA VAL A 353 -30.46 -58.67 -5.42
C VAL A 353 -29.88 -57.70 -6.44
N ARG A 354 -30.72 -57.08 -7.27
CA ARG A 354 -30.31 -56.05 -8.24
C ARG A 354 -30.46 -54.67 -7.60
N PRO A 355 -29.37 -53.97 -7.23
CA PRO A 355 -29.47 -52.71 -6.48
C PRO A 355 -30.25 -51.60 -7.19
N TRP A 356 -30.22 -51.57 -8.53
CA TRP A 356 -30.97 -50.59 -9.34
C TRP A 356 -32.49 -50.87 -9.43
N GLU A 357 -32.94 -52.04 -8.98
CA GLU A 357 -34.37 -52.37 -8.85
C GLU A 357 -34.91 -52.01 -7.45
N LEU A 358 -34.03 -51.65 -6.51
CA LEU A 358 -34.40 -51.17 -5.19
C LEU A 358 -34.70 -49.68 -5.27
N THR A 359 -35.90 -49.30 -4.84
CA THR A 359 -36.26 -47.89 -4.68
C THR A 359 -35.62 -47.35 -3.42
N ALA A 360 -34.64 -46.45 -3.57
CA ALA A 360 -34.14 -45.69 -2.44
C ALA A 360 -35.27 -44.82 -1.87
N PRO A 361 -35.42 -44.73 -0.53
CA PRO A 361 -36.34 -43.77 0.06
C PRO A 361 -35.93 -42.34 -0.37
N PRO A 362 -36.88 -41.44 -0.59
CA PRO A 362 -36.58 -40.07 -0.96
C PRO A 362 -35.69 -39.44 0.11
N VAL A 363 -34.62 -38.77 -0.32
CA VAL A 363 -33.79 -37.97 0.58
C VAL A 363 -34.66 -36.76 0.99
N PRO A 364 -34.92 -36.54 2.29
CA PRO A 364 -35.65 -35.37 2.74
C PRO A 364 -34.96 -34.12 2.23
N ALA A 365 -35.74 -33.16 1.73
CA ALA A 365 -35.18 -31.87 1.31
C ALA A 365 -34.45 -31.23 2.49
N VAL A 366 -33.25 -30.72 2.24
CA VAL A 366 -32.49 -29.98 3.24
C VAL A 366 -33.09 -28.57 3.33
N PRO A 367 -33.54 -28.12 4.51
CA PRO A 367 -34.08 -26.78 4.69
C PRO A 367 -33.06 -25.69 4.31
N GLY A 368 -33.52 -24.61 3.69
CA GLY A 368 -32.68 -23.50 3.23
C GLY A 368 -32.35 -22.45 4.29
N SER A 369 -33.02 -22.51 5.44
CA SER A 369 -32.81 -21.62 6.60
C SER A 369 -33.09 -22.35 7.92
N PHE A 370 -32.68 -21.75 9.04
CA PHE A 370 -33.01 -22.29 10.36
C PHE A 370 -34.51 -22.21 10.68
N ASP A 371 -35.23 -21.21 10.16
CA ASP A 371 -36.69 -21.14 10.32
C ASP A 371 -37.39 -22.26 9.54
N GLU A 372 -37.01 -22.51 8.27
CA GLU A 372 -37.53 -23.64 7.49
C GLU A 372 -37.17 -24.99 8.13
N LEU A 373 -36.00 -25.07 8.78
CA LEU A 373 -35.55 -26.27 9.48
C LEU A 373 -36.42 -26.59 10.69
N LEU A 374 -36.76 -25.58 11.49
CA LEU A 374 -37.62 -25.74 12.65
C LEU A 374 -39.06 -26.05 12.22
N ASP A 375 -39.58 -25.40 11.17
CA ASP A 375 -40.88 -25.73 10.58
C ASP A 375 -40.94 -27.20 10.11
N ALA A 376 -39.89 -27.65 9.40
CA ALA A 376 -39.80 -29.02 8.91
C ALA A 376 -39.70 -30.03 10.06
N ALA A 377 -38.97 -29.69 11.13
CA ALA A 377 -38.82 -30.54 12.31
C ALA A 377 -40.13 -30.70 13.08
N GLU A 378 -40.86 -29.60 13.33
CA GLU A 378 -42.18 -29.65 13.98
C GLU A 378 -43.19 -30.47 13.17
N ALA A 379 -43.15 -30.38 11.84
CA ALA A 379 -44.10 -31.07 10.97
C ALA A 379 -43.79 -32.58 10.79
N HIS A 380 -42.52 -32.98 10.81
CA HIS A 380 -42.11 -34.33 10.38
C HIS A 380 -41.43 -35.18 11.47
N LEU A 381 -41.07 -34.62 12.63
CA LEU A 381 -40.31 -35.32 13.69
C LEU A 381 -41.16 -35.43 14.97
N PRO A 382 -42.16 -36.33 15.02
CA PRO A 382 -43.14 -36.38 16.11
C PRO A 382 -42.58 -36.84 17.46
N LEU A 383 -41.35 -37.37 17.50
CA LEU A 383 -40.69 -37.75 18.75
C LEU A 383 -39.73 -36.69 19.30
N LEU A 384 -39.66 -35.54 18.63
CA LEU A 384 -38.87 -34.40 19.05
C LEU A 384 -39.79 -33.26 19.48
N GLU A 385 -39.61 -32.77 20.71
CA GLU A 385 -40.27 -31.55 21.17
C GLU A 385 -39.27 -30.39 21.11
N LEU A 386 -39.56 -29.42 20.24
CA LEU A 386 -38.70 -28.25 20.06
C LEU A 386 -39.05 -27.16 21.08
N GLY A 387 -38.03 -26.58 21.69
CA GLY A 387 -38.15 -25.42 22.56
C GLY A 387 -38.56 -24.15 21.81
N PRO A 388 -38.83 -23.06 22.55
CA PRO A 388 -39.29 -21.81 21.96
C PRO A 388 -38.30 -21.24 20.95
N ARG A 389 -38.82 -20.72 19.83
CA ARG A 389 -37.99 -20.07 18.80
C ARG A 389 -37.29 -18.85 19.38
N THR A 390 -35.96 -18.83 19.28
CA THR A 390 -35.14 -17.74 19.80
C THR A 390 -34.61 -16.86 18.67
N ALA A 391 -34.16 -15.65 19.00
CA ALA A 391 -33.40 -14.84 18.04
C ALA A 391 -32.08 -15.51 17.64
N ALA A 392 -31.53 -16.37 18.50
CA ALA A 392 -30.22 -17.00 18.31
C ALA A 392 -30.14 -17.97 17.12
N SER A 393 -31.27 -18.57 16.70
CA SER A 393 -31.34 -19.38 15.48
C SER A 393 -31.42 -18.50 14.22
N ARG A 394 -32.24 -17.44 14.24
CA ARG A 394 -32.38 -16.47 13.13
C ARG A 394 -31.09 -15.70 12.86
N ASP A 395 -30.35 -15.37 13.91
CA ASP A 395 -29.04 -14.73 13.85
C ASP A 395 -27.96 -15.57 13.11
N LEU A 396 -28.23 -16.86 12.86
CA LEU A 396 -27.35 -17.73 12.06
C LEU A 396 -27.65 -17.65 10.56
N ASP A 397 -28.87 -17.24 10.17
CA ASP A 397 -29.29 -17.20 8.77
C ASP A 397 -28.55 -16.13 7.94
N ASP A 398 -28.12 -15.04 8.59
CA ASP A 398 -27.33 -13.97 7.94
C ASP A 398 -25.87 -14.38 7.67
N HIS A 399 -25.42 -15.55 8.14
CA HIS A 399 -24.05 -15.99 7.93
C HIS A 399 -23.87 -16.71 6.60
N THR A 400 -22.73 -16.49 5.95
CA THR A 400 -22.30 -17.16 4.70
C THR A 400 -22.30 -18.70 4.75
N ARG A 401 -22.37 -19.31 5.95
CA ARG A 401 -22.36 -20.76 6.16
C ARG A 401 -23.72 -21.31 6.61
N SER A 402 -24.77 -20.47 6.65
CA SER A 402 -26.09 -20.86 7.15
C SER A 402 -26.59 -22.16 6.53
N LEU A 403 -26.57 -22.27 5.19
CA LEU A 403 -27.01 -23.46 4.46
C LEU A 403 -26.29 -24.75 4.90
N THR A 404 -24.98 -24.66 5.16
CA THR A 404 -24.19 -25.83 5.62
C THR A 404 -24.55 -26.20 7.05
N TRP A 405 -24.77 -25.21 7.92
CA TRP A 405 -25.15 -25.46 9.30
C TRP A 405 -26.57 -25.97 9.43
N ALA A 406 -27.51 -25.46 8.64
CA ALA A 406 -28.87 -25.95 8.55
C ALA A 406 -28.88 -27.43 8.12
N ALA A 407 -28.10 -27.81 7.11
CA ALA A 407 -27.95 -29.21 6.69
C ALA A 407 -27.47 -30.12 7.83
N LYS A 408 -26.39 -29.72 8.52
CA LYS A 408 -25.83 -30.48 9.64
C LYS A 408 -26.77 -30.58 10.84
N ALA A 409 -27.49 -29.49 11.15
CA ALA A 409 -28.47 -29.49 12.23
C ALA A 409 -29.68 -30.38 11.88
N TRP A 410 -30.11 -30.36 10.62
CA TRP A 410 -31.18 -31.23 10.12
C TRP A 410 -30.81 -32.71 10.21
N ASP A 411 -29.59 -33.08 9.80
CA ASP A 411 -29.08 -34.44 9.95
C ASP A 411 -29.04 -34.89 11.42
N ALA A 412 -28.66 -33.98 12.34
CA ALA A 412 -28.68 -34.27 13.77
C ALA A 412 -30.09 -34.50 14.32
N LEU A 413 -31.07 -33.69 13.90
CA LEU A 413 -32.47 -33.88 14.28
C LEU A 413 -33.02 -35.21 13.74
N LEU A 414 -32.75 -35.56 12.48
CA LEU A 414 -33.15 -36.84 11.91
C LEU A 414 -32.52 -38.04 12.63
N ALA A 415 -31.27 -37.91 13.08
CA ALA A 415 -30.59 -38.93 13.88
C ALA A 415 -31.23 -39.06 15.28
N LEU A 416 -31.59 -37.95 15.94
CA LEU A 416 -32.28 -37.97 17.23
C LEU A 416 -33.68 -38.60 17.13
N GLN A 417 -34.43 -38.29 16.07
CA GLN A 417 -35.73 -38.93 15.79
C GLN A 417 -35.55 -40.45 15.61
N SER A 418 -34.58 -40.88 14.81
CA SER A 418 -34.31 -42.30 14.58
C SER A 418 -33.92 -43.03 15.87
N TYR A 419 -33.12 -42.38 16.72
CA TYR A 419 -32.77 -42.88 18.05
C TYR A 419 -34.00 -43.02 18.94
N ALA A 420 -34.85 -41.98 19.03
CA ALA A 420 -36.06 -42.02 19.84
C ALA A 420 -37.01 -43.16 19.40
N GLU A 421 -37.19 -43.35 18.08
CA GLU A 421 -38.00 -44.45 17.54
C GLU A 421 -37.47 -45.82 17.96
N ALA A 422 -36.16 -46.04 17.87
CA ALA A 422 -35.52 -47.30 18.27
C ALA A 422 -35.63 -47.55 19.78
N ARG A 423 -35.55 -46.49 20.60
CA ARG A 423 -35.72 -46.56 22.06
C ARG A 423 -37.16 -46.92 22.44
N VAL A 424 -38.15 -46.29 21.81
CA VAL A 424 -39.59 -46.55 22.07
C VAL A 424 -40.00 -47.96 21.63
N LYS A 425 -39.46 -48.45 20.51
CA LYS A 425 -39.72 -49.82 20.02
C LYS A 425 -38.96 -50.91 20.80
N GLY A 426 -38.03 -50.52 21.69
CA GLY A 426 -37.20 -51.45 22.46
C GLY A 426 -36.11 -52.13 21.62
N GLU A 427 -35.79 -51.59 20.44
CA GLU A 427 -34.77 -52.13 19.53
C GLU A 427 -33.34 -51.73 19.92
N PHE A 428 -33.18 -50.74 20.80
CA PHE A 428 -31.89 -50.25 21.25
C PHE A 428 -31.85 -49.90 22.74
N GLU A 429 -30.77 -50.31 23.40
CA GLU A 429 -30.43 -49.96 24.77
C GLU A 429 -29.11 -49.18 24.83
N GLY A 430 -29.15 -47.93 25.30
CA GLY A 430 -27.98 -47.07 25.39
C GLY A 430 -28.33 -45.59 25.39
N ASN A 431 -27.32 -44.73 25.31
CA ASN A 431 -27.48 -43.29 25.10
C ASN A 431 -27.24 -42.92 23.62
N PHE A 432 -27.55 -41.67 23.24
CA PHE A 432 -27.41 -41.21 21.86
C PHE A 432 -25.97 -41.28 21.30
N GLU A 433 -24.96 -41.11 22.16
CA GLU A 433 -23.56 -41.25 21.73
C GLU A 433 -23.22 -42.70 21.36
N GLN A 434 -23.69 -43.68 22.14
CA GLN A 434 -23.54 -45.10 21.85
C GLN A 434 -24.27 -45.48 20.55
N TRP A 435 -25.48 -44.93 20.34
CA TRP A 435 -26.21 -45.09 19.09
C TRP A 435 -25.40 -44.66 17.86
N CYS A 436 -24.75 -43.50 17.95
CA CYS A 436 -23.94 -42.96 16.85
C CYS A 436 -22.63 -43.74 16.61
N ARG A 437 -22.13 -44.49 17.59
CA ARG A 437 -20.92 -45.32 17.46
C ARG A 437 -21.22 -46.72 16.91
N ASP A 438 -22.25 -47.36 17.45
CA ASP A 438 -22.48 -48.80 17.25
C ASP A 438 -23.49 -49.09 16.12
N CYS A 439 -24.37 -48.15 15.79
CA CYS A 439 -25.43 -48.17 14.76
C CYS A 439 -25.88 -49.58 14.29
N PRO A 440 -26.60 -50.34 15.12
CA PRO A 440 -26.90 -51.76 14.85
C PRO A 440 -27.91 -52.01 13.73
N THR A 441 -28.68 -51.02 13.28
CA THR A 441 -29.82 -51.19 12.35
C THR A 441 -29.74 -50.35 11.06
N GLY A 442 -28.59 -49.75 10.74
CA GLY A 442 -28.45 -48.92 9.52
C GLY A 442 -29.29 -47.63 9.54
N ALA A 443 -29.65 -47.19 10.74
CA ALA A 443 -30.40 -45.96 10.97
C ALA A 443 -29.52 -44.72 10.80
N ARG A 444 -30.14 -43.52 10.79
CA ARG A 444 -29.42 -42.26 10.64
C ARG A 444 -28.57 -41.97 11.89
N VAL A 445 -27.31 -41.61 11.66
CA VAL A 445 -26.34 -41.26 12.70
C VAL A 445 -25.57 -40.01 12.30
N VAL A 446 -25.07 -39.32 13.32
CA VAL A 446 -24.10 -38.22 13.18
C VAL A 446 -22.76 -38.64 13.75
N SER A 447 -21.69 -37.90 13.42
CA SER A 447 -20.36 -38.20 13.98
C SER A 447 -20.37 -38.12 15.51
N ALA A 448 -20.02 -39.22 16.18
CA ALA A 448 -19.92 -39.26 17.64
C ALA A 448 -18.92 -38.22 18.20
N ASN A 449 -17.90 -37.85 17.42
CA ASN A 449 -16.92 -36.82 17.80
C ASN A 449 -17.52 -35.39 17.84
N ALA A 450 -18.64 -35.18 17.15
CA ALA A 450 -19.39 -33.92 17.19
C ALA A 450 -20.40 -33.87 18.34
N LEU A 451 -20.51 -34.91 19.16
CA LEU A 451 -21.37 -34.93 20.34
C LEU A 451 -20.57 -34.57 21.60
N GLY A 452 -21.14 -33.70 22.42
CA GLY A 452 -20.70 -33.45 23.78
C GLY A 452 -21.79 -33.90 24.74
N MET A 453 -21.65 -35.10 25.33
CA MET A 453 -22.63 -35.64 26.28
C MET A 453 -22.55 -34.99 27.66
N THR A 454 -21.45 -34.27 27.94
CA THR A 454 -21.24 -33.51 29.18
C THR A 454 -20.54 -32.18 28.88
N GLU A 455 -20.84 -31.16 29.67
CA GLU A 455 -20.16 -29.87 29.66
C GLU A 455 -19.02 -29.83 30.67
N HIS A 456 -18.03 -28.95 30.45
CA HIS A 456 -16.84 -28.85 31.30
C HIS A 456 -17.23 -28.49 32.76
N ASP A 457 -16.52 -29.03 33.74
CA ASP A 457 -16.84 -28.83 35.18
C ASP A 457 -16.97 -27.36 35.57
N THR A 458 -16.15 -26.49 34.97
CA THR A 458 -16.14 -25.04 35.16
C THR A 458 -17.46 -24.36 34.73
N VAL A 459 -18.10 -24.86 33.67
CA VAL A 459 -19.41 -24.39 33.17
C VAL A 459 -20.53 -24.88 34.09
N ARG A 460 -20.40 -26.10 34.63
CA ARG A 460 -21.38 -26.70 35.53
C ARG A 460 -21.44 -26.03 36.90
N THR A 461 -20.31 -25.51 37.38
CA THR A 461 -20.23 -24.83 38.68
C THR A 461 -20.70 -23.37 38.66
N ASN A 462 -20.78 -22.73 37.48
CA ASN A 462 -21.15 -21.32 37.37
C ASN A 462 -22.68 -21.14 37.21
N PRO A 463 -23.37 -20.45 38.13
CA PRO A 463 -24.83 -20.28 38.09
C PRO A 463 -25.36 -19.63 36.80
N THR A 464 -24.66 -18.63 36.28
CA THR A 464 -25.08 -17.89 35.06
C THR A 464 -24.96 -18.76 33.80
N MET A 465 -23.90 -19.57 33.71
CA MET A 465 -23.68 -20.46 32.56
C MET A 465 -24.59 -21.69 32.58
N ARG A 466 -25.01 -22.11 33.78
CA ARG A 466 -26.01 -23.15 34.00
C ARG A 466 -27.41 -22.65 33.63
N GLU A 467 -27.77 -21.42 34.01
CA GLU A 467 -29.05 -20.81 33.61
C GLU A 467 -29.17 -20.69 32.09
N ALA A 468 -28.09 -20.29 31.39
CA ALA A 468 -28.06 -20.19 29.93
C ALA A 468 -28.28 -21.53 29.19
N ARG A 469 -28.07 -22.66 29.88
CA ARG A 469 -28.28 -24.03 29.35
C ARG A 469 -29.54 -24.68 29.93
N THR A 470 -30.38 -23.92 30.63
CA THR A 470 -31.62 -24.40 31.24
C THR A 470 -32.80 -23.95 30.41
N PHE A 471 -33.52 -24.94 29.86
CA PHE A 471 -34.60 -24.70 28.89
C PHE A 471 -35.93 -25.22 29.42
N PRO A 472 -37.07 -24.64 29.00
CA PRO A 472 -38.39 -25.10 29.42
C PRO A 472 -38.68 -26.51 28.89
N VAL A 473 -39.30 -27.34 29.72
CA VAL A 473 -39.83 -28.68 29.37
C VAL A 473 -41.17 -28.89 30.08
N PRO A 474 -42.04 -29.79 29.61
CA PRO A 474 -43.28 -30.14 30.30
C PRO A 474 -43.04 -30.58 31.76
N THR A 475 -43.99 -30.28 32.64
CA THR A 475 -43.92 -30.65 34.07
C THR A 475 -43.87 -32.15 34.33
N ASP A 476 -44.30 -32.94 33.34
CA ASP A 476 -44.27 -34.39 33.37
C ASP A 476 -42.84 -34.95 33.23
N VAL A 477 -41.93 -34.17 32.64
CA VAL A 477 -40.50 -34.50 32.48
C VAL A 477 -39.70 -34.04 33.68
N ALA A 478 -39.95 -32.81 34.15
CA ALA A 478 -39.31 -32.24 35.32
C ALA A 478 -40.32 -31.42 36.15
N PRO A 479 -40.44 -31.66 37.48
CA PRO A 479 -41.40 -30.95 38.32
C PRO A 479 -41.28 -29.42 38.31
N GLU A 480 -40.08 -28.90 38.02
CA GLU A 480 -39.78 -27.47 37.94
C GLU A 480 -40.12 -26.85 36.57
N GLY A 481 -40.55 -27.66 35.59
CA GLY A 481 -40.87 -27.22 34.22
C GLY A 481 -39.65 -26.75 33.40
N ARG A 482 -38.44 -27.04 33.87
CA ARG A 482 -37.17 -26.65 33.25
C ARG A 482 -36.09 -27.71 33.51
N VAL A 483 -35.23 -27.95 32.52
CA VAL A 483 -34.10 -28.90 32.62
C VAL A 483 -32.83 -28.27 32.07
N THR A 484 -31.70 -28.51 32.76
CA THR A 484 -30.38 -28.14 32.24
C THR A 484 -29.89 -29.17 31.21
N MET A 485 -29.75 -28.73 29.96
CA MET A 485 -29.37 -29.58 28.83
C MET A 485 -27.85 -29.53 28.57
N TRP A 486 -27.13 -30.48 29.16
CA TRP A 486 -25.68 -30.61 28.97
C TRP A 486 -25.28 -31.26 27.65
N ALA A 487 -26.12 -32.17 27.17
CA ALA A 487 -25.88 -32.86 25.91
C ALA A 487 -26.07 -31.88 24.75
N HIS A 488 -25.08 -31.81 23.87
CA HIS A 488 -25.13 -30.93 22.72
C HIS A 488 -24.42 -31.51 21.49
N TYR A 489 -24.92 -31.15 20.32
CA TYR A 489 -24.30 -31.42 19.04
C TYR A 489 -23.56 -30.18 18.53
N LYS A 490 -22.34 -30.41 18.07
CA LYS A 490 -21.40 -29.42 17.54
C LYS A 490 -21.61 -29.28 16.04
N VAL A 491 -22.52 -28.39 15.65
CA VAL A 491 -22.79 -28.10 14.22
C VAL A 491 -21.53 -27.59 13.54
N ASP A 492 -20.79 -26.69 14.22
CA ASP A 492 -19.48 -26.23 13.80
C ASP A 492 -18.63 -25.79 15.00
N ASN A 493 -17.32 -25.66 14.78
CA ASN A 493 -16.38 -25.20 15.80
C ASN A 493 -15.83 -23.79 15.53
N ARG A 494 -16.03 -23.22 14.34
CA ARG A 494 -15.63 -21.82 14.06
C ARG A 494 -16.74 -20.86 14.46
N ASP A 495 -16.36 -19.68 14.95
CA ASP A 495 -17.27 -18.60 15.36
C ASP A 495 -18.36 -18.34 14.30
N PRO A 496 -19.65 -18.21 14.68
CA PRO A 496 -20.24 -18.16 16.02
C PRO A 496 -20.46 -19.53 16.69
N ALA A 497 -19.82 -20.59 16.16
CA ALA A 497 -19.77 -21.96 16.67
C ALA A 497 -21.14 -22.52 17.09
N PRO A 498 -22.09 -22.63 16.15
CA PRO A 498 -23.46 -23.05 16.45
C PRO A 498 -23.51 -24.42 17.13
N ARG A 499 -24.39 -24.52 18.14
CA ARG A 499 -24.63 -25.73 18.94
C ARG A 499 -26.12 -26.04 19.02
N LEU A 500 -26.45 -27.32 19.06
CA LEU A 500 -27.80 -27.83 19.32
C LEU A 500 -27.81 -28.52 20.68
N HIS A 501 -28.54 -28.01 21.67
CA HIS A 501 -28.68 -28.63 22.99
C HIS A 501 -29.96 -29.45 23.07
N PHE A 502 -29.86 -30.64 23.66
CA PHE A 502 -30.99 -31.55 23.79
C PHE A 502 -30.99 -32.29 25.14
N HIS A 503 -32.16 -32.80 25.50
CA HIS A 503 -32.40 -33.67 26.64
C HIS A 503 -33.09 -34.95 26.17
N ASP A 504 -32.52 -36.08 26.55
CA ASP A 504 -33.06 -37.40 26.25
C ASP A 504 -33.97 -37.87 27.39
N ASP A 505 -35.29 -37.89 27.15
CA ASP A 505 -36.29 -38.47 28.04
C ASP A 505 -37.00 -39.66 27.38
N THR A 506 -36.28 -40.43 26.56
CA THR A 506 -36.83 -41.62 25.88
C THR A 506 -37.23 -42.74 26.84
N ARG A 507 -36.83 -42.67 28.12
CA ARG A 507 -37.23 -43.63 29.17
C ARG A 507 -38.49 -43.23 29.94
N GLY A 508 -38.81 -41.93 29.99
CA GLY A 508 -40.00 -41.39 30.64
C GLY A 508 -41.11 -41.19 29.63
N THR A 509 -41.10 -40.02 28.99
CA THR A 509 -42.11 -39.62 27.99
C THR A 509 -41.94 -40.30 26.62
N GLY A 510 -40.77 -40.90 26.34
CA GLY A 510 -40.45 -41.46 25.03
C GLY A 510 -39.96 -40.42 24.01
N MET A 511 -39.79 -39.17 24.43
CA MET A 511 -39.45 -38.02 23.59
C MET A 511 -38.02 -37.53 23.83
N VAL A 512 -37.49 -36.80 22.85
CA VAL A 512 -36.25 -36.01 23.00
C VAL A 512 -36.60 -34.53 22.90
N TYR A 513 -36.16 -33.75 23.88
CA TYR A 513 -36.42 -32.31 23.97
C TYR A 513 -35.24 -31.53 23.42
N VAL A 514 -35.45 -30.69 22.40
CA VAL A 514 -34.41 -29.83 21.83
C VAL A 514 -34.61 -28.42 22.36
N GLY A 515 -33.83 -28.04 23.37
CA GLY A 515 -34.01 -26.78 24.08
C GLY A 515 -33.40 -25.56 23.40
N TYR A 516 -32.36 -25.75 22.57
CA TYR A 516 -31.65 -24.64 21.93
C TYR A 516 -30.94 -25.05 20.65
N LEU A 517 -31.06 -24.18 19.65
CA LEU A 517 -30.29 -24.21 18.41
C LEU A 517 -29.86 -22.77 18.11
N GLY A 518 -28.56 -22.50 18.16
CA GLY A 518 -28.09 -21.12 18.01
C GLY A 518 -26.59 -20.99 18.19
N ARG A 519 -26.12 -19.74 18.21
CA ARG A 519 -24.71 -19.39 18.48
C ARG A 519 -24.21 -20.01 19.79
N HIS A 520 -22.90 -20.15 19.93
CA HIS A 520 -22.30 -20.72 21.13
C HIS A 520 -22.74 -19.96 22.39
N LEU A 521 -23.26 -20.71 23.38
CA LEU A 521 -23.66 -20.14 24.67
C LEU A 521 -22.41 -19.64 25.44
N PRO A 522 -22.55 -18.69 26.39
CA PRO A 522 -21.42 -18.16 27.15
C PRO A 522 -20.55 -19.26 27.76
N SER A 523 -19.22 -19.09 27.61
CA SER A 523 -18.21 -20.02 28.09
C SER A 523 -17.08 -19.26 28.79
N PRO A 524 -16.24 -19.91 29.64
CA PRO A 524 -15.15 -19.24 30.36
C PRO A 524 -14.11 -18.54 29.47
N LYS A 525 -14.07 -18.86 28.17
CA LYS A 525 -13.15 -18.28 27.18
C LYS A 525 -13.76 -17.12 26.38
N THR A 526 -15.05 -16.87 26.53
CA THR A 526 -15.80 -15.80 25.85
C THR A 526 -16.29 -14.84 26.93
N ASN A 527 -15.45 -13.89 27.30
CA ASN A 527 -15.82 -12.78 28.20
C ASN A 527 -15.83 -11.48 27.40
#